data_AF-A0A916MQP9-F1
#
_entry.id   AF-A0A916MQP9-F1
#
_cell.length_a   1.000
_cell.length_b   1.000
_cell.length_c   1.000
_cell.angle_alpha   90.00
_cell.angle_beta   90.00
_cell.angle_gamma   90.00
#
_symmetry.space_group_name_H-M   'P 1'
#
loop_
_entity.id
_entity.type
_entity.pdbx_description
1 polymer ?
#
loop_
_entity_poly.entity_id
_entity_poly.type
_entity_poly.pdbx_seq_one_letter_code
_entity_poly.pdbx_strand_id
1 'polypeptide(L)'
;MKLSHPYQWFSNAMQNRAFIILLPLTLFAMYIEQVTGVPLKTDAAPSGIISFEFAGTLAAAQAMVKSWGQLGQVYAGLNLGFDFVYILTYVICIGLGCVIVARGGFLSPVGSILAWAMFAAGLFDCIENYFLIQILLGLGQESSAALAQWCAMFKFAIVGTGLVYFFIGGVVVLMMKVRKRGASII
;
A
#
# COMPACT_ATOMS: atom_id res chain seq x y z
N MET A 1 17.94 -19.40 -11.40
CA MET A 1 18.13 -18.09 -12.06
C MET A 1 17.73 -16.98 -11.10
N LYS A 2 18.55 -15.92 -10.93
CA LYS A 2 18.12 -14.73 -10.18
C LYS A 2 17.25 -13.88 -11.10
N LEU A 3 15.94 -13.77 -10.80
CA LEU A 3 15.04 -12.88 -11.53
C LEU A 3 15.42 -11.42 -11.30
N SER A 4 15.28 -10.59 -12.33
CA SER A 4 15.49 -9.16 -12.21
C SER A 4 14.46 -8.50 -11.29
N HIS A 5 14.84 -7.40 -10.65
CA HIS A 5 13.97 -6.62 -9.76
C HIS A 5 14.18 -5.12 -10.02
N PRO A 6 13.20 -4.25 -9.70
CA PRO A 6 13.23 -2.85 -10.12
C PRO A 6 14.36 -2.02 -9.50
N TYR A 7 14.92 -2.46 -8.36
CA TYR A 7 15.98 -1.74 -7.65
C TYR A 7 17.42 -2.14 -8.03
N GLN A 8 17.63 -2.87 -9.13
CA GLN A 8 18.96 -3.37 -9.51
C GLN A 8 19.96 -2.26 -9.87
N TRP A 9 19.48 -1.07 -10.19
CA TRP A 9 20.29 0.06 -10.62
C TRP A 9 21.12 0.71 -9.49
N PHE A 10 20.90 0.36 -8.21
CA PHE A 10 21.71 0.85 -7.10
C PHE A 10 22.12 -0.24 -6.11
N SER A 11 23.24 0.02 -5.43
CA SER A 11 23.94 -0.97 -4.60
C SER A 11 23.08 -1.52 -3.45
N ASN A 12 23.41 -2.74 -3.00
CA ASN A 12 22.75 -3.38 -1.87
C ASN A 12 22.74 -2.52 -0.59
N ALA A 13 23.81 -1.75 -0.35
CA ALA A 13 23.91 -0.86 0.79
C ALA A 13 22.93 0.32 0.67
N MET A 14 22.80 0.90 -0.52
CA MET A 14 21.84 1.96 -0.80
C MET A 14 20.39 1.46 -0.70
N GLN A 15 20.09 0.23 -1.16
CA GLN A 15 18.77 -0.40 -0.96
C GLN A 15 18.40 -0.49 0.52
N ASN A 16 19.33 -0.92 1.38
CA ASN A 16 19.08 -1.00 2.82
C ASN A 16 18.89 0.39 3.45
N ARG A 17 19.70 1.39 3.06
CA ARG A 17 19.56 2.78 3.55
C ARG A 17 18.22 3.39 3.12
N ALA A 18 17.84 3.21 1.86
CA ALA A 18 16.55 3.66 1.35
C ALA A 18 15.40 3.02 2.12
N PHE A 19 15.45 1.72 2.39
CA PHE A 19 14.44 1.04 3.20
C PHE A 19 14.35 1.62 4.63
N ILE A 20 15.48 1.84 5.30
CA ILE A 20 15.50 2.40 6.66
C ILE A 20 14.93 3.82 6.72
N ILE A 21 15.10 4.61 5.65
CA ILE A 21 14.55 5.98 5.56
C ILE A 21 13.07 5.94 5.17
N LEU A 22 12.69 5.09 4.22
CA LEU A 22 11.32 5.02 3.70
C LEU A 22 10.35 4.41 4.70
N LEU A 23 10.78 3.41 5.50
CA LEU A 23 9.92 2.78 6.49
C LEU A 23 9.27 3.79 7.46
N PRO A 24 10.01 4.66 8.17
CA PRO A 24 9.39 5.65 9.04
C PRO A 24 8.56 6.68 8.27
N LEU A 25 8.92 7.03 7.04
CA LEU A 25 8.12 7.93 6.21
C LEU A 25 6.78 7.31 5.81
N THR A 26 6.78 6.04 5.43
CA THR A 26 5.57 5.26 5.14
C THR A 26 4.68 5.13 6.37
N LEU A 27 5.26 4.82 7.53
CA LEU A 27 4.50 4.73 8.79
C LEU A 27 3.94 6.09 9.20
N PHE A 28 4.68 7.17 8.98
CA PHE A 28 4.20 8.53 9.25
C PHE A 28 3.07 8.93 8.30
N ALA A 29 3.20 8.67 6.99
CA ALA A 29 2.13 8.91 6.03
C ALA A 29 0.88 8.07 6.37
N MET A 30 1.04 6.80 6.71
CA MET A 30 -0.05 5.93 7.18
C MET A 30 -0.72 6.50 8.44
N TYR A 31 0.04 7.07 9.36
CA TYR A 31 -0.50 7.72 10.55
C TYR A 31 -1.32 8.97 10.19
N ILE A 32 -0.85 9.80 9.27
CA ILE A 32 -1.60 10.95 8.77
C ILE A 32 -2.92 10.50 8.15
N GLU A 33 -2.91 9.48 7.29
CA GLU A 33 -4.11 8.88 6.70
C GLU A 33 -5.10 8.38 7.76
N GLN A 34 -4.61 7.69 8.80
CA GLN A 34 -5.48 7.23 9.89
C GLN A 34 -6.14 8.38 10.63
N VAL A 35 -5.39 9.44 10.94
CA VAL A 35 -5.91 10.61 11.66
C VAL A 35 -6.92 11.38 10.81
N THR A 36 -6.62 11.64 9.54
CA THR A 36 -7.54 12.35 8.63
C THR A 36 -8.75 11.50 8.25
N GLY A 37 -8.66 10.16 8.35
CA GLY A 37 -9.75 9.23 8.11
C GLY A 37 -10.71 9.03 9.29
N VAL A 38 -10.34 9.42 10.52
CA VAL A 38 -11.24 9.26 11.71
C VAL A 38 -12.60 9.94 11.50
N PRO A 39 -12.69 11.20 11.03
CA PRO A 39 -13.97 11.87 10.82
C PRO A 39 -14.85 11.25 9.72
N LEU A 40 -14.30 10.35 8.90
CA LEU A 40 -15.01 9.72 7.78
C LEU A 40 -15.79 8.47 8.22
N LYS A 41 -15.62 8.02 9.46
CA LYS A 41 -16.32 6.84 9.99
C LYS A 41 -17.75 7.21 10.37
N THR A 42 -18.72 6.69 9.61
CA THR A 42 -20.16 6.90 9.80
C THR A 42 -20.92 5.59 9.66
N ASP A 43 -22.23 5.57 9.92
CA ASP A 43 -23.06 4.38 9.68
C ASP A 43 -23.07 3.95 8.21
N ALA A 44 -22.97 4.90 7.28
CA ALA A 44 -22.87 4.63 5.85
C ALA A 44 -21.46 4.20 5.42
N ALA A 45 -20.42 4.62 6.15
CA ALA A 45 -19.01 4.33 5.89
C ALA A 45 -18.32 3.86 7.19
N PRO A 46 -18.61 2.65 7.69
CA PRO A 46 -18.12 2.20 9.01
C PRO A 46 -16.59 2.12 9.10
N SER A 47 -15.92 1.91 7.95
CA SER A 47 -14.46 1.90 7.82
C SER A 47 -13.90 3.18 7.19
N GLY A 48 -14.70 4.25 7.12
CA GLY A 48 -14.30 5.54 6.55
C GLY A 48 -13.92 5.43 5.09
N ILE A 49 -12.72 5.90 4.74
CA ILE A 49 -12.26 5.89 3.34
C ILE A 49 -12.23 4.47 2.76
N ILE A 50 -11.91 3.44 3.55
CA ILE A 50 -11.91 2.05 3.07
C ILE A 50 -13.33 1.62 2.67
N SER A 51 -14.38 2.07 3.38
CA SER A 51 -15.75 1.80 2.93
C SER A 51 -16.05 2.45 1.57
N PHE A 52 -15.44 3.61 1.30
CA PHE A 52 -15.61 4.34 0.05
C PHE A 52 -14.89 3.66 -1.12
N GLU A 53 -13.66 3.18 -0.91
CA GLU A 53 -12.91 2.35 -1.87
C GLU A 53 -13.73 1.13 -2.32
N PHE A 54 -14.47 0.52 -1.40
CA PHE A 54 -15.27 -0.69 -1.64
C PHE A 54 -16.77 -0.41 -1.85
N ALA A 55 -17.17 0.83 -2.13
CA ALA A 55 -18.57 1.20 -2.29
C ALA A 55 -19.28 0.45 -3.44
N GLY A 56 -18.55 0.19 -4.54
CA GLY A 56 -18.97 -0.65 -5.67
C GLY A 56 -20.09 -0.09 -6.56
N THR A 57 -20.89 0.84 -6.07
CA THR A 57 -21.94 1.54 -6.81
C THR A 57 -21.90 3.03 -6.55
N LEU A 58 -22.26 3.84 -7.56
CA LEU A 58 -22.27 5.29 -7.42
C LEU A 58 -23.23 5.74 -6.32
N ALA A 59 -24.41 5.12 -6.22
CA ALA A 59 -25.41 5.44 -5.20
C ALA A 59 -24.88 5.20 -3.76
N ALA A 60 -24.20 4.07 -3.51
CA ALA A 60 -23.59 3.81 -2.21
C ALA A 60 -22.48 4.82 -1.89
N ALA A 61 -21.62 5.10 -2.87
CA ALA A 61 -20.53 6.05 -2.73
C ALA A 61 -21.06 7.47 -2.42
N GLN A 62 -22.11 7.91 -3.11
CA GLN A 62 -22.78 9.19 -2.86
C GLN A 62 -23.47 9.24 -1.49
N ALA A 63 -24.04 8.13 -1.02
CA ALA A 63 -24.62 8.06 0.32
C ALA A 63 -23.54 8.24 1.40
N MET A 64 -22.34 7.69 1.20
CA MET A 64 -21.19 7.91 2.08
C MET A 64 -20.74 9.37 2.05
N VAL A 65 -20.53 9.96 0.87
CA VAL A 65 -20.17 11.38 0.69
C VAL A 65 -21.17 12.32 1.35
N LYS A 66 -22.47 12.01 1.24
CA LYS A 66 -23.54 12.76 1.90
C LYS A 66 -23.47 12.61 3.42
N SER A 67 -23.17 11.41 3.93
CA SER A 67 -23.07 11.15 5.37
C SER A 67 -21.93 11.92 6.06
N TRP A 68 -20.88 12.27 5.32
CA TRP A 68 -19.73 13.02 5.83
C TRP A 68 -20.01 14.52 6.02
N GLY A 69 -21.03 15.06 5.34
CA GLY A 69 -21.31 16.50 5.32
C GLY A 69 -20.15 17.34 4.77
N GLN A 70 -20.25 18.66 4.89
CA GLN A 70 -19.28 19.57 4.28
C GLN A 70 -17.87 19.42 4.87
N LEU A 71 -17.76 19.34 6.21
CA LEU A 71 -16.46 19.22 6.86
C LEU A 71 -15.81 17.86 6.59
N GLY A 72 -16.58 16.76 6.63
CA GLY A 72 -16.05 15.43 6.34
C GLY A 72 -15.60 15.29 4.89
N GLN A 73 -16.25 15.96 3.93
CA GLN A 73 -15.76 16.01 2.55
C GLN A 73 -14.41 16.73 2.41
N VAL A 74 -14.13 17.76 3.23
CA VAL A 74 -12.79 18.37 3.29
C VAL A 74 -11.76 17.37 3.81
N TYR A 75 -12.08 16.63 4.87
CA TYR A 75 -11.21 15.55 5.36
C TYR A 75 -10.99 14.45 4.32
N ALA A 76 -12.04 14.04 3.59
CA ALA A 76 -11.93 13.06 2.52
C ALA A 76 -11.02 13.55 1.40
N GLY A 77 -11.13 14.83 1.01
CA GLY A 77 -10.24 15.43 0.01
C GLY A 77 -8.79 15.51 0.47
N LEU A 78 -8.55 15.85 1.74
CA LEU A 78 -7.21 15.85 2.32
C LEU A 78 -6.64 14.43 2.40
N ASN A 79 -7.42 13.46 2.85
CA ASN A 79 -7.06 12.05 2.96
C ASN A 79 -6.68 11.48 1.58
N LEU A 80 -7.56 11.57 0.58
CA LEU A 80 -7.26 11.15 -0.80
C LEU A 80 -6.05 11.88 -1.41
N GLY A 81 -5.84 13.15 -1.05
CA GLY A 81 -4.69 13.94 -1.51
C GLY A 81 -3.37 13.46 -0.90
N PHE A 82 -3.34 13.23 0.42
CA PHE A 82 -2.17 12.69 1.11
C PHE A 82 -1.89 11.24 0.75
N ASP A 83 -2.89 10.49 0.33
CA ASP A 83 -2.72 9.10 -0.08
C ASP A 83 -1.76 8.96 -1.29
N PHE A 84 -1.67 9.95 -2.20
CA PHE A 84 -0.63 9.95 -3.24
C PHE A 84 0.80 9.97 -2.69
N VAL A 85 1.03 10.62 -1.55
CA VAL A 85 2.33 10.57 -0.85
C VAL A 85 2.52 9.20 -0.20
N TYR A 86 1.46 8.65 0.39
CA TYR A 86 1.49 7.31 0.95
C TYR A 86 1.83 6.26 -0.13
N ILE A 87 1.16 6.30 -1.28
CA ILE A 87 1.41 5.46 -2.47
C ILE A 87 2.89 5.45 -2.82
N LEU A 88 3.49 6.62 -3.01
CA LEU A 88 4.90 6.73 -3.38
C LEU A 88 5.81 6.04 -2.35
N THR A 89 5.55 6.26 -1.06
CA THR A 89 6.40 5.73 -0.01
C THR A 89 6.21 4.23 0.20
N TYR A 90 4.97 3.73 0.29
CA TYR A 90 4.71 2.33 0.62
C TYR A 90 5.12 1.40 -0.53
N VAL A 91 4.87 1.79 -1.79
CA VAL A 91 5.22 0.98 -2.97
C VAL A 91 6.72 0.70 -2.98
N ILE A 92 7.52 1.73 -2.74
CA ILE A 92 8.98 1.61 -2.70
C ILE A 92 9.42 0.88 -1.43
N CYS A 93 8.85 1.20 -0.27
CA CYS A 93 9.21 0.59 1.00
C CYS A 93 8.96 -0.94 1.00
N ILE A 94 7.75 -1.38 0.66
CA ILE A 94 7.39 -2.80 0.62
C ILE A 94 8.19 -3.52 -0.48
N GLY A 95 8.33 -2.91 -1.65
CA GLY A 95 9.12 -3.47 -2.74
C GLY A 95 10.60 -3.70 -2.36
N LEU A 96 11.23 -2.73 -1.69
CA LEU A 96 12.57 -2.89 -1.14
C LEU A 96 12.62 -3.98 -0.07
N GLY A 97 11.64 -4.03 0.82
CA GLY A 97 11.50 -5.10 1.82
C GLY A 97 11.52 -6.49 1.18
N CYS A 98 10.72 -6.70 0.13
CA CYS A 98 10.69 -7.94 -0.64
C CYS A 98 12.06 -8.30 -1.24
N VAL A 99 12.76 -7.32 -1.83
CA VAL A 99 14.12 -7.56 -2.38
C VAL A 99 15.14 -7.89 -1.29
N ILE A 100 15.08 -7.23 -0.14
CA ILE A 100 15.99 -7.48 1.00
C ILE A 100 15.80 -8.91 1.54
N VAL A 101 14.54 -9.35 1.67
CA VAL A 101 14.21 -10.72 2.08
C VAL A 101 14.65 -11.74 1.03
N ALA A 102 14.37 -11.48 -0.24
CA ALA A 102 14.79 -12.34 -1.36
C ALA A 102 16.31 -12.52 -1.41
N ARG A 103 17.09 -11.46 -1.12
CA ARG A 103 18.55 -11.51 -1.04
C ARG A 103 19.04 -12.45 0.08
N GLY A 104 18.26 -12.62 1.14
CA GLY A 104 18.51 -13.58 2.21
C GLY A 104 18.31 -15.05 1.82
N GLY A 105 17.79 -15.32 0.62
CA GLY A 105 17.61 -16.67 0.06
C GLY A 105 16.23 -17.28 0.28
N PHE A 106 15.30 -16.57 0.94
CA PHE A 106 13.93 -17.06 1.14
C PHE A 106 13.07 -16.80 -0.10
N LEU A 107 12.70 -17.86 -0.83
CA LEU A 107 11.84 -17.79 -2.02
C LEU A 107 12.21 -16.63 -2.95
N SER A 108 13.50 -16.48 -3.28
CA SER A 108 14.04 -15.27 -3.94
C SER A 108 13.31 -14.85 -5.22
N PRO A 109 12.86 -15.76 -6.11
CA PRO A 109 12.08 -15.37 -7.29
C PRO A 109 10.77 -14.65 -6.94
N VAL A 110 10.10 -15.09 -5.86
CA VAL A 110 8.84 -14.51 -5.39
C VAL A 110 9.05 -13.06 -4.95
N GLY A 111 10.10 -12.78 -4.17
CA GLY A 111 10.37 -11.41 -3.73
C GLY A 111 10.72 -10.46 -4.89
N SER A 112 11.40 -10.92 -5.94
CA SER A 112 11.63 -10.11 -7.15
C SER A 112 10.33 -9.82 -7.90
N ILE A 113 9.43 -10.81 -8.04
CA ILE A 113 8.12 -10.63 -8.68
C ILE A 113 7.26 -9.66 -7.87
N LEU A 114 7.20 -9.83 -6.55
CA LEU A 114 6.44 -8.95 -5.66
C LEU A 114 6.95 -7.52 -5.69
N ALA A 115 8.26 -7.31 -5.81
CA ALA A 115 8.83 -5.97 -5.94
C ALA A 115 8.34 -5.25 -7.21
N TRP A 116 8.17 -5.96 -8.33
CA TRP A 116 7.51 -5.40 -9.52
C TRP A 116 6.00 -5.22 -9.33
N ALA A 117 5.35 -6.20 -8.70
CA ALA A 117 3.92 -6.14 -8.43
C ALA A 117 3.54 -4.92 -7.56
N MET A 118 4.41 -4.47 -6.64
CA MET A 118 4.17 -3.24 -5.88
C MET A 118 3.95 -2.01 -6.76
N PHE A 119 4.66 -1.88 -7.88
CA PHE A 119 4.42 -0.77 -8.82
C PHE A 119 3.06 -0.90 -9.51
N ALA A 120 2.61 -2.12 -9.80
CA ALA A 120 1.26 -2.35 -10.29
C ALA A 120 0.20 -2.01 -9.22
N ALA A 121 0.44 -2.35 -7.95
CA ALA A 121 -0.43 -1.94 -6.84
C ALA A 121 -0.54 -0.41 -6.75
N GLY A 122 0.58 0.30 -6.80
CA GLY A 122 0.56 1.78 -6.81
C GLY A 122 -0.19 2.37 -8.00
N LEU A 123 -0.12 1.73 -9.18
CA LEU A 123 -0.92 2.16 -10.34
C LEU A 123 -2.42 1.95 -10.10
N PHE A 124 -2.82 0.79 -9.58
CA PHE A 124 -4.22 0.55 -9.21
C PHE A 124 -4.70 1.57 -8.18
N ASP A 125 -3.88 1.86 -7.17
CA ASP A 125 -4.16 2.85 -6.12
C ASP A 125 -4.40 4.26 -6.70
N CYS A 126 -3.52 4.71 -7.60
CA CYS A 126 -3.69 5.99 -8.28
C CYS A 126 -4.99 6.07 -9.11
N ILE A 127 -5.34 4.99 -9.81
CA ILE A 127 -6.57 4.93 -10.63
C ILE A 127 -7.80 4.93 -9.73
N GLU A 128 -7.74 4.19 -8.63
CA GLU A 128 -8.79 4.14 -7.63
C GLU A 128 -9.04 5.53 -7.02
N ASN A 129 -7.99 6.18 -6.50
CA ASN A 129 -8.07 7.54 -5.95
C ASN A 129 -8.60 8.55 -6.97
N TYR A 130 -8.21 8.42 -8.23
CA TYR A 130 -8.77 9.27 -9.28
C TYR A 130 -10.30 9.16 -9.34
N PHE A 131 -10.85 7.94 -9.37
CA PHE A 131 -12.30 7.75 -9.42
C PHE A 131 -13.00 8.18 -8.11
N LEU A 132 -12.39 7.93 -6.96
CA LEU A 132 -12.93 8.40 -5.68
C LEU A 132 -12.98 9.93 -5.60
N ILE A 133 -11.95 10.63 -6.10
CA ILE A 133 -11.94 12.09 -6.21
C ILE A 133 -13.04 12.56 -7.16
N GLN A 134 -13.24 11.92 -8.32
CA GLN A 134 -14.34 12.27 -9.22
C GLN A 134 -15.70 12.15 -8.52
N ILE A 135 -15.94 11.07 -7.77
CA ILE A 135 -17.18 10.88 -7.01
C ILE A 135 -17.33 11.95 -5.93
N LEU A 136 -16.26 12.23 -5.17
CA LEU A 136 -16.25 13.25 -4.11
C LEU A 136 -16.58 14.65 -4.65
N LEU A 137 -16.12 14.97 -5.86
CA LEU A 137 -16.40 16.24 -6.54
C LEU A 137 -17.77 16.28 -7.25
N GLY A 138 -18.57 15.21 -7.17
CA GLY A 138 -19.85 15.11 -7.85
C GLY A 138 -19.76 14.90 -9.37
N LEU A 139 -18.57 14.53 -9.87
CA LEU A 139 -18.27 14.26 -11.28
C LEU A 139 -18.24 12.76 -11.61
N GLY A 140 -18.44 11.91 -10.62
CA GLY A 140 -18.43 10.45 -10.76
C GLY A 140 -19.52 9.95 -11.71
N GLN A 141 -19.16 8.98 -12.54
CA GLN A 141 -20.07 8.26 -13.42
C GLN A 141 -20.52 6.96 -12.76
N GLU A 142 -21.55 6.30 -13.31
CA GLU A 142 -22.09 5.03 -12.78
C GLU A 142 -21.00 3.95 -12.60
N SER A 143 -20.01 3.92 -13.49
CA SER A 143 -18.90 2.97 -13.44
C SER A 143 -17.76 3.36 -12.49
N SER A 144 -17.68 4.62 -12.03
CA SER A 144 -16.55 5.11 -11.26
C SER A 144 -16.34 4.34 -9.96
N ALA A 145 -17.42 4.07 -9.21
CA ALA A 145 -17.34 3.34 -7.94
C ALA A 145 -16.94 1.87 -8.13
N ALA A 146 -17.43 1.22 -9.20
CA ALA A 146 -17.06 -0.14 -9.53
C ALA A 146 -15.58 -0.25 -9.95
N LEU A 147 -15.10 0.69 -10.77
CA LEU A 147 -13.71 0.74 -11.20
C LEU A 147 -12.76 1.01 -10.03
N ALA A 148 -13.13 1.92 -9.12
CA ALA A 148 -12.42 2.13 -7.87
C ALA A 148 -12.34 0.82 -7.06
N GLN A 149 -13.47 0.14 -6.83
CA GLN A 149 -13.50 -1.12 -6.08
C GLN A 149 -12.62 -2.21 -6.68
N TRP A 150 -12.64 -2.40 -8.01
CA TRP A 150 -11.77 -3.39 -8.66
C TRP A 150 -10.29 -3.06 -8.47
N CYS A 151 -9.93 -1.79 -8.63
CA CYS A 151 -8.57 -1.33 -8.41
C CYS A 151 -8.14 -1.51 -6.95
N ALA A 152 -8.98 -1.11 -5.99
CA ALA A 152 -8.74 -1.32 -4.55
C ALA A 152 -8.53 -2.81 -4.25
N MET A 153 -9.38 -3.69 -4.78
CA MET A 153 -9.24 -5.13 -4.54
C MET A 153 -7.91 -5.69 -5.05
N PHE A 154 -7.47 -5.33 -6.26
CA PHE A 154 -6.17 -5.75 -6.78
C PHE A 154 -5.01 -5.14 -6.00
N LYS A 155 -5.09 -3.85 -5.64
CA LYS A 155 -4.16 -3.15 -4.73
C LYS A 155 -3.98 -3.94 -3.45
N PHE A 156 -5.05 -4.20 -2.70
CA PHE A 156 -4.99 -4.84 -1.39
C PHE A 156 -4.48 -6.27 -1.47
N ALA A 157 -4.86 -7.02 -2.52
CA ALA A 157 -4.34 -8.37 -2.73
C ALA A 157 -2.81 -8.37 -2.93
N ILE A 158 -2.30 -7.46 -3.77
CA ILE A 158 -0.87 -7.34 -4.04
C ILE A 158 -0.13 -6.87 -2.78
N VAL A 159 -0.57 -5.76 -2.16
CA VAL A 159 0.04 -5.21 -0.94
C VAL A 159 0.05 -6.25 0.18
N GLY A 160 -1.07 -6.94 0.41
CA GLY A 160 -1.19 -7.99 1.42
C GLY A 160 -0.20 -9.13 1.20
N THR A 161 -0.09 -9.65 -0.02
CA THR A 161 0.90 -10.71 -0.33
C THR A 161 2.34 -10.23 -0.19
N GLY A 162 2.64 -8.98 -0.55
CA GLY A 162 3.93 -8.33 -0.32
C GLY A 162 4.31 -8.26 1.15
N LEU A 163 3.40 -7.79 2.00
CA LEU A 163 3.60 -7.71 3.45
C LEU A 163 3.78 -9.09 4.09
N VAL A 164 2.94 -10.07 3.73
CA VAL A 164 3.06 -11.45 4.22
C VAL A 164 4.43 -12.03 3.88
N TYR A 165 4.89 -11.86 2.63
CA TYR A 165 6.22 -12.30 2.21
C TYR A 165 7.33 -11.60 2.99
N PHE A 166 7.23 -10.28 3.16
CA PHE A 166 8.22 -9.48 3.88
C PHE A 166 8.36 -9.94 5.34
N PHE A 167 7.26 -10.07 6.07
CA PHE A 167 7.30 -10.44 7.49
C PHE A 167 7.74 -11.89 7.70
N ILE A 168 7.12 -12.86 7.03
CA ILE A 168 7.46 -14.28 7.18
C ILE A 168 8.90 -14.53 6.73
N GLY A 169 9.26 -14.05 5.54
CA GLY A 169 10.60 -14.23 5.01
C GLY A 169 11.66 -13.49 5.82
N GLY A 170 11.34 -12.32 6.37
CA GLY A 170 12.21 -11.58 7.28
C GLY A 170 12.56 -12.38 8.53
N VAL A 171 11.56 -12.98 9.19
CA VAL A 171 11.76 -13.86 10.36
C VAL A 171 12.63 -15.05 9.98
N VAL A 172 12.30 -15.74 8.88
CA VAL A 172 13.03 -16.93 8.41
C VAL A 172 14.50 -16.61 8.09
N VAL A 173 14.78 -15.52 7.38
CA VAL A 173 16.14 -15.06 7.07
C VAL A 173 16.90 -14.68 8.34
N LEU A 174 16.25 -14.05 9.31
CA LEU A 174 16.87 -13.71 10.59
C LEU A 174 17.26 -14.98 11.37
N MET A 175 16.36 -15.95 11.48
CA MET A 175 16.62 -17.24 12.13
C MET A 175 17.79 -17.99 11.47
N MET A 176 17.84 -18.02 10.14
CA MET A 176 18.96 -18.63 9.41
C MET A 176 20.30 -17.95 9.71
N LYS A 177 20.33 -16.62 9.82
CA LYS A 177 21.54 -15.87 10.16
C LYS A 177 22.01 -16.13 11.59
N VAL A 178 21.09 -16.17 12.55
CA VAL A 178 21.41 -16.47 13.96
C VAL A 178 21.98 -17.88 14.09
N ARG A 179 21.37 -18.88 13.45
CA ARG A 179 21.87 -20.26 13.46
C ARG A 179 23.28 -20.38 12.89
N LYS A 180 23.57 -19.72 11.77
CA LYS A 180 24.91 -19.74 11.15
C LYS A 180 25.98 -19.09 12.04
N ARG A 181 25.64 -18.02 12.76
CA ARG A 181 26.57 -17.37 13.71
C ARG A 181 26.85 -18.24 14.93
N GLY A 182 25.83 -18.90 15.48
CA GLY A 182 26.02 -19.84 16.59
C GLY A 182 26.89 -21.04 16.21
N ALA A 183 26.76 -21.53 14.97
CA ALA A 183 27.56 -22.64 14.45
C ALA A 183 29.01 -22.28 14.06
N SER A 184 29.38 -20.99 13.99
CA SER A 184 30.76 -20.58 13.70
C SER A 184 31.57 -20.21 14.95
N ILE A 185 30.95 -20.28 16.14
CA ILE A 185 31.56 -19.98 17.44
C ILE A 185 31.91 -21.28 18.20
N ILE A 186 31.41 -22.42 17.72
CA ILE A 186 31.72 -23.78 18.18
C ILE A 186 32.73 -24.37 17.20
#